data_AF-A0A7X8QIU5-F1
#
_entry.id   AF-A0A7X8QIU5-F1
#
_cell.length_a   1.000
_cell.length_b   1.000
_cell.length_c   1.000
_cell.angle_alpha   90.00
_cell.angle_beta   90.00
_cell.angle_gamma   90.00
#
_symmetry.space_group_name_H-M   'P 1'
#
loop_
_entity.id
_entity.type
_entity.pdbx_description
1 polymer ?
#
loop_
_entity_poly.entity_id
_entity_poly.type
_entity_poly.pdbx_seq_one_letter_code
_entity_poly.pdbx_strand_id
1 'polypeptide(L)'
;MNKDKKKFISIIITLIIGIGLGFFGVMVSVFSDGSTYERLITILIILIVYGVLSLIIGFIRPLKPWGHMLALSLPGMVMLIFYTVKEFNILYVVYIVLILLVTFFGVKSGKSIKRKK
;
A
#
# COMPACT_ATOMS: atom_id res chain seq x y z
N MET A 1 8.80 -1.75 -28.34
CA MET A 1 7.78 -1.12 -27.46
C MET A 1 8.40 0.05 -26.70
N ASN A 2 7.86 1.27 -26.88
CA ASN A 2 8.43 2.52 -26.38
C ASN A 2 8.62 2.51 -24.84
N LYS A 3 9.70 3.10 -24.32
CA LYS A 3 10.06 3.07 -22.88
C LYS A 3 8.96 3.68 -22.01
N ASP A 4 8.24 4.68 -22.52
CA ASP A 4 7.14 5.33 -21.82
C ASP A 4 5.92 4.43 -21.67
N LYS A 5 5.58 3.64 -22.71
CA LYS A 5 4.49 2.64 -22.64
C LYS A 5 4.76 1.60 -21.55
N LYS A 6 6.02 1.14 -21.42
CA LYS A 6 6.42 0.18 -20.36
C LYS A 6 6.34 0.76 -18.95
N LYS A 7 6.57 2.07 -18.80
CA LYS A 7 6.44 2.78 -17.51
C LYS A 7 4.98 2.95 -17.12
N PHE A 8 4.14 3.37 -18.07
CA PHE A 8 2.71 3.55 -17.87
C PHE A 8 2.01 2.25 -17.47
N ILE A 9 2.25 1.16 -18.20
CA ILE A 9 1.70 -0.18 -17.89
C ILE A 9 2.11 -0.62 -16.48
N SER A 10 3.35 -0.35 -16.06
CA SER A 10 3.82 -0.73 -14.72
C SER A 10 3.09 0.02 -13.60
N ILE A 11 2.75 1.29 -13.81
CA ILE A 11 1.98 2.09 -12.86
C ILE A 11 0.55 1.56 -12.78
N ILE A 12 -0.07 1.25 -13.93
CA ILE A 12 -1.41 0.65 -13.97
C ILE A 12 -1.45 -0.67 -13.19
N ILE A 13 -0.49 -1.57 -13.41
CA ILE A 13 -0.43 -2.84 -12.68
C ILE A 13 -0.29 -2.59 -11.17
N THR A 14 0.57 -1.64 -10.78
CA THR A 14 0.74 -1.27 -9.37
C THR A 14 -0.56 -0.73 -8.76
N LEU A 15 -1.30 0.07 -9.54
CA LEU A 15 -2.58 0.62 -9.13
C LEU A 15 -3.63 -0.47 -8.96
N ILE A 16 -3.71 -1.45 -9.87
CA ILE A 16 -4.64 -2.58 -9.75
C ILE A 16 -4.34 -3.38 -8.49
N ILE A 17 -3.06 -3.66 -8.20
CA ILE A 17 -2.64 -4.30 -6.94
C ILE A 17 -3.04 -3.44 -5.74
N GLY A 18 -2.80 -2.13 -5.82
CA GLY A 18 -3.18 -1.16 -4.79
C GLY A 18 -4.69 -1.16 -4.53
N ILE A 19 -5.51 -1.23 -5.56
CA ILE A 19 -6.98 -1.34 -5.46
C ILE A 19 -7.35 -2.66 -4.79
N GLY A 20 -6.73 -3.78 -5.18
CA GLY A 20 -6.97 -5.06 -4.53
C GLY A 20 -6.66 -5.03 -3.03
N LEU A 21 -5.50 -4.50 -2.64
CA LEU A 21 -5.12 -4.36 -1.23
C LEU A 21 -5.98 -3.34 -0.48
N GLY A 22 -6.26 -2.20 -1.09
CA GLY A 22 -7.04 -1.13 -0.51
C GLY A 22 -8.50 -1.50 -0.34
N PHE A 23 -9.09 -2.24 -1.29
CA PHE A 23 -10.47 -2.67 -1.18
C PHE A 23 -10.59 -3.93 -0.31
N PHE A 24 -9.89 -5.02 -0.65
CA PHE A 24 -10.05 -6.27 0.09
C PHE A 24 -9.27 -6.30 1.40
N GLY A 25 -8.00 -5.88 1.40
CA GLY A 25 -7.21 -5.87 2.64
C GLY A 25 -7.81 -4.88 3.64
N VAL A 26 -7.82 -3.60 3.28
CA VAL A 26 -8.22 -2.55 4.23
C VAL A 26 -9.69 -2.68 4.66
N MET A 27 -10.64 -3.03 3.77
CA MET A 27 -12.01 -3.34 4.25
C MET A 27 -12.00 -4.48 5.25
N VAL A 28 -11.36 -5.61 4.93
CA VAL A 28 -11.42 -6.78 5.82
C VAL A 28 -10.83 -6.46 7.19
N SER A 29 -9.80 -5.61 7.28
CA SER A 29 -9.32 -5.14 8.58
C SER A 29 -10.31 -4.25 9.35
N VAL A 30 -11.06 -3.39 8.66
CA VAL A 30 -11.98 -2.44 9.29
C VAL A 30 -13.31 -3.11 9.65
N PHE A 31 -13.78 -4.01 8.79
CA PHE A 31 -15.06 -4.72 8.87
C PHE A 31 -14.97 -6.12 9.47
N SER A 32 -13.80 -6.52 9.95
CA SER A 32 -13.72 -7.71 10.78
C SER A 32 -14.66 -7.53 11.98
N ASP A 33 -15.70 -8.36 12.07
CA ASP A 33 -16.63 -8.45 13.22
C ASP A 33 -15.95 -9.03 14.46
N GLY A 34 -14.63 -9.28 14.39
CA GLY A 34 -13.81 -9.75 15.49
C GLY A 34 -13.56 -8.69 16.57
N SER A 35 -13.00 -9.15 17.68
CA SER A 35 -12.55 -8.29 18.78
C SER A 35 -11.53 -7.23 18.31
N THR A 36 -11.33 -6.17 19.09
CA THR A 36 -10.29 -5.15 18.79
C THR A 36 -8.92 -5.78 18.55
N TYR A 37 -8.60 -6.86 19.24
CA TYR A 37 -7.37 -7.63 19.08
C TYR A 37 -7.26 -8.28 17.68
N GLU A 38 -8.32 -8.94 17.22
CA GLU A 38 -8.36 -9.55 15.88
C GLU A 38 -8.26 -8.50 14.77
N ARG A 39 -8.88 -7.33 14.95
CA ARG A 39 -8.73 -6.20 14.02
C ARG A 39 -7.28 -5.74 13.91
N LEU A 40 -6.61 -5.56 15.05
CA LEU A 40 -5.19 -5.17 15.08
C LEU A 40 -4.28 -6.21 14.39
N ILE A 41 -4.53 -7.50 14.61
CA ILE A 41 -3.81 -8.57 13.91
C ILE A 41 -4.03 -8.47 12.40
N THR A 42 -5.28 -8.26 11.96
CA THR A 42 -5.62 -8.16 10.54
C THR A 42 -4.91 -6.96 9.90
N ILE A 43 -4.92 -5.79 10.56
CA ILE A 43 -4.18 -4.59 10.15
C ILE A 43 -2.68 -4.90 10.01
N LEU A 44 -2.09 -5.58 11.01
CA LEU A 44 -0.68 -5.95 10.97
C LEU A 44 -0.34 -6.84 9.77
N ILE A 45 -1.15 -7.86 9.50
CA ILE A 45 -0.98 -8.75 8.34
C ILE A 45 -1.01 -7.94 7.04
N ILE A 46 -1.97 -7.03 6.88
CA ILE A 46 -2.08 -6.20 5.67
C ILE A 46 -0.90 -5.26 5.53
N LEU A 47 -0.41 -4.66 6.62
CA LEU A 47 0.81 -3.85 6.59
C LEU A 47 2.02 -4.65 6.15
N ILE A 48 2.17 -5.90 6.60
CA ILE A 48 3.24 -6.79 6.14
C ILE A 48 3.12 -7.03 4.63
N VAL A 49 1.91 -7.30 4.12
CA VAL A 49 1.66 -7.49 2.69
C VAL A 49 2.01 -6.22 1.88
N TYR A 50 1.62 -5.05 2.36
CA TYR A 50 2.01 -3.76 1.77
C TYR A 50 3.53 -3.61 1.73
N GLY A 51 4.23 -3.96 2.82
CA GLY A 51 5.69 -3.89 2.93
C GLY A 51 6.39 -4.81 1.93
N VAL A 52 5.97 -6.07 1.84
CA VAL A 52 6.55 -7.06 0.93
C VAL A 52 6.32 -6.64 -0.52
N LEU A 53 5.09 -6.26 -0.89
CA LEU A 53 4.76 -5.89 -2.26
C LEU A 53 5.46 -4.60 -2.69
N SER A 54 5.50 -3.58 -1.82
CA SER A 54 6.22 -2.34 -2.10
C SER A 54 7.73 -2.58 -2.26
N LEU A 55 8.32 -3.48 -1.48
CA LEU A 55 9.71 -3.92 -1.64
C LEU A 55 9.94 -4.61 -2.98
N ILE A 56 9.10 -5.58 -3.34
CA ILE A 56 9.19 -6.30 -4.63
C ILE A 56 9.08 -5.31 -5.79
N ILE A 57 8.11 -4.40 -5.76
CA ILE A 57 7.91 -3.40 -6.82
C ILE A 57 9.12 -2.47 -6.92
N GLY A 58 9.62 -1.97 -5.79
CA GLY A 58 10.83 -1.15 -5.74
C GLY A 58 12.05 -1.87 -6.30
N PHE A 59 12.18 -3.17 -6.03
CA PHE A 59 13.25 -4.01 -6.55
C PHE A 59 13.11 -4.25 -8.06
N ILE A 60 11.94 -4.62 -8.58
CA ILE A 60 11.79 -4.92 -10.01
C ILE A 60 11.94 -3.64 -10.85
N ARG A 61 11.38 -2.51 -10.40
CA ARG A 61 11.28 -1.26 -11.16
C ARG A 61 11.84 -0.07 -10.36
N PRO A 62 13.14 0.25 -10.49
CA PRO A 62 13.78 1.35 -9.74
C PRO A 62 13.46 2.74 -10.31
N LEU A 63 12.19 3.00 -10.66
CA LEU A 63 11.70 4.30 -11.11
C LEU A 63 11.64 5.30 -9.94
N LYS A 64 11.09 6.51 -10.15
CA LYS A 64 10.86 7.46 -9.05
C LYS A 64 9.93 6.79 -8.02
N PRO A 65 10.34 6.65 -6.75
CA PRO A 65 9.63 5.86 -5.75
C PRO A 65 8.20 6.34 -5.49
N TRP A 66 7.99 7.64 -5.61
CA TRP A 66 6.70 8.31 -5.41
C TRP A 66 5.55 7.74 -6.25
N GLY A 67 5.78 7.40 -7.53
CA GLY A 67 4.68 6.93 -8.39
C GLY A 67 4.13 5.57 -7.95
N HIS A 68 5.01 4.62 -7.63
CA HIS A 68 4.60 3.28 -7.18
C HIS A 68 4.11 3.27 -5.74
N MET A 69 4.71 4.09 -4.87
CA MET A 69 4.24 4.30 -3.50
C MET A 69 2.78 4.76 -3.52
N LEU A 70 2.50 5.87 -4.20
CA LEU A 70 1.16 6.44 -4.26
C LEU A 70 0.17 5.49 -4.94
N ALA A 71 0.55 4.83 -6.05
CA ALA A 71 -0.34 3.90 -6.73
C ALA A 71 -0.75 2.71 -5.82
N LEU A 72 0.15 2.25 -4.95
CA LEU A 72 -0.13 1.16 -4.02
C LEU A 72 -0.93 1.66 -2.80
N SER A 73 -0.57 2.80 -2.21
CA SER A 73 -1.15 3.31 -0.96
C SER A 73 -2.47 4.07 -1.14
N LEU A 74 -2.67 4.78 -2.25
CA LEU A 74 -3.82 5.68 -2.45
C LEU A 74 -5.17 4.98 -2.29
N PRO A 75 -5.43 3.80 -2.91
CA PRO A 75 -6.75 3.18 -2.80
C PRO A 75 -7.13 2.85 -1.34
N GLY A 76 -6.19 2.29 -0.57
CA GLY A 76 -6.40 2.00 0.86
C GLY A 76 -6.56 3.26 1.71
N MET A 77 -5.78 4.32 1.43
CA MET A 77 -5.95 5.61 2.09
C MET A 77 -7.31 6.23 1.82
N VAL A 78 -7.75 6.27 0.57
CA VAL A 78 -9.04 6.86 0.17
C VAL A 78 -10.17 6.16 0.89
N MET A 79 -10.11 4.83 0.98
CA MET A 79 -11.07 4.05 1.76
C MET A 79 -11.05 4.47 3.25
N LEU A 80 -9.89 4.50 3.90
CA LEU A 80 -9.81 4.87 5.32
C LEU A 80 -10.26 6.30 5.59
N ILE A 81 -9.97 7.24 4.69
CA ILE A 81 -10.43 8.62 4.78
C ILE A 81 -11.96 8.65 4.72
N PHE A 82 -12.56 7.96 3.75
CA PHE A 82 -14.02 7.88 3.62
C PHE A 82 -14.66 7.31 4.89
N TYR A 83 -14.07 6.27 5.49
CA TYR A 83 -14.54 5.73 6.77
C TYR A 83 -14.36 6.68 7.94
N THR A 84 -13.24 7.38 8.00
CA THR A 84 -12.97 8.36 9.08
C THR A 84 -13.97 9.50 9.07
N VAL A 85 -14.43 9.94 7.89
CA VAL A 85 -15.46 10.97 7.74
C VAL A 85 -16.82 10.46 8.21
N LYS A 86 -17.14 9.18 7.95
CA LYS A 86 -18.42 8.58 8.35
C LYS A 86 -18.46 8.27 9.86
N GLU A 87 -17.40 7.65 10.38
CA GLU A 87 -17.26 7.21 11.76
C GLU A 87 -15.82 7.48 12.21
N PHE A 88 -15.63 8.55 12.97
CA PHE A 88 -14.30 8.96 13.38
C PHE A 88 -13.68 7.94 14.34
N ASN A 89 -12.54 7.36 13.92
CA ASN A 89 -11.72 6.49 14.76
C ASN A 89 -10.24 6.81 14.52
N ILE A 90 -9.51 7.10 15.61
CA ILE A 90 -8.09 7.44 15.55
C ILE A 90 -7.24 6.33 14.92
N LEU A 91 -7.67 5.06 15.05
CA LEU A 91 -6.99 3.92 14.44
C LEU A 91 -6.93 4.02 12.92
N TYR A 92 -7.93 4.62 12.27
CA TYR A 92 -7.92 4.78 10.81
C TYR A 92 -6.88 5.80 10.36
N VAL A 93 -6.71 6.88 11.12
CA VAL A 93 -5.66 7.89 10.87
C VAL A 93 -4.28 7.28 11.07
N VAL A 94 -4.08 6.53 12.16
CA VAL A 94 -2.83 5.80 12.41
C VAL A 94 -2.54 4.82 11.27
N TYR A 95 -3.56 4.10 10.81
CA TYR A 95 -3.41 3.12 9.74
C TYR A 95 -3.03 3.76 8.40
N ILE A 96 -3.60 4.92 8.05
CA ILE A 96 -3.20 5.71 6.88
C ILE A 96 -1.71 6.04 6.93
N VAL A 97 -1.24 6.55 8.07
CA VAL A 97 0.18 6.91 8.27
C VAL A 97 1.07 5.68 8.13
N LEU A 98 0.67 4.55 8.72
CA LEU A 98 1.43 3.30 8.61
C LEU A 98 1.50 2.78 7.18
N ILE A 99 0.41 2.79 6.40
CA ILE A 99 0.43 2.38 4.99
C ILE A 99 1.40 3.26 4.20
N LEU A 100 1.38 4.59 4.39
CA LEU A 100 2.30 5.51 3.73
C LEU A 100 3.76 5.23 4.09
N LEU A 101 4.08 5.08 5.37
CA LEU A 101 5.45 4.81 5.83
C LEU A 101 5.95 3.47 5.30
N VAL A 102 5.17 2.40 5.48
CA VAL A 102 5.56 1.05 5.06
C VAL A 102 5.78 0.99 3.54
N THR A 103 4.87 1.57 2.75
CA THR A 103 5.03 1.59 1.28
C THR A 103 6.21 2.46 0.84
N PHE A 104 6.44 3.60 1.47
CA PHE A 104 7.60 4.44 1.19
C PHE A 104 8.92 3.70 1.46
N PHE A 105 9.06 3.12 2.65
CA PHE A 105 10.26 2.39 3.05
C PHE A 105 10.46 1.12 2.21
N GLY A 106 9.39 0.39 1.89
CA GLY A 106 9.47 -0.79 1.04
C GLY A 106 9.95 -0.45 -0.36
N VAL A 107 9.32 0.50 -1.06
CA VAL A 107 9.75 0.92 -2.41
C VAL A 107 11.19 1.46 -2.40
N LYS A 108 11.54 2.29 -1.40
CA LYS A 108 12.89 2.86 -1.26
C LYS A 108 13.95 1.77 -1.05
N SER A 109 13.67 0.82 -0.14
CA SER A 109 14.57 -0.29 0.16
C SER A 109 14.75 -1.22 -1.02
N GLY A 110 13.66 -1.63 -1.67
CA GLY A 110 13.70 -2.47 -2.87
C GLY A 110 14.54 -1.85 -3.99
N LYS A 111 14.36 -0.55 -4.23
CA LYS A 111 15.16 0.20 -5.20
C LYS A 111 16.65 0.23 -4.85
N SER A 112 16.98 0.39 -3.57
CA SER A 112 18.36 0.41 -3.08
C SER A 112 19.05 -0.93 -3.31
N ILE A 113 18.36 -2.04 -3.04
CA ILE A 113 18.89 -3.40 -3.22
C ILE A 113 19.26 -3.65 -4.70
N LYS A 114 18.40 -3.24 -5.65
CA LYS A 114 18.70 -3.39 -7.08
C LYS A 114 19.86 -2.51 -7.55
N ARG A 115 20.09 -1.33 -6.94
CA ARG A 115 21.20 -0.44 -7.34
C ARG A 115 22.57 -0.96 -6.92
N LYS A 116 22.64 -1.78 -5.88
CA LYS A 116 23.89 -2.38 -5.38
C LYS A 116 24.28 -3.67 -6.13
N LYS A 117 23.45 -4.14 -7.05
CA LYS A 117 23.63 -5.38 -7.81
C LYS A 117 23.74 -5.05 -9.29
#